data_AF-A0A150FYR6-F1
#
_entry.id   AF-A0A150FYR6-F1
#
_cell.length_a   1.000
_cell.length_b   1.000
_cell.length_c   1.000
_cell.angle_alpha   90.00
_cell.angle_beta   90.00
_cell.angle_gamma   90.00
#
_symmetry.space_group_name_H-M   'P 1'
#
loop_
_entity.id
_entity.type
_entity.pdbx_description
1 polymer ?
#
loop_
_entity_poly.entity_id
_entity_poly.type
_entity_poly.pdbx_seq_one_letter_code
_entity_poly.pdbx_strand_id
1 'polypeptide(L)'
;MTLREVANTLWGMGKIKFELASVEPVGSFLAKELEDRIMALTERDGLKDPRDAEQLWYGLSHVSYTWDSAVLHSLLSRTLRDMGSWDDLKSLTQTCERITLMTERNIIKLHQTQREQIQAALLAAIPKADPGDLAMAVESLMFTAKQLGISLPPGTIKHLYNCVLTMPQQQGRQRVATGSASTLYSFTSLGYQPTLEEMVVWEQRLLGSLPQQGGASSQSDQSWVFLALSSCRNYMPAPKVKARLKALAEGLPQGCSPGIRTRTLLACKNWGVTFVSGVAERLEGRYKR
;
A
#
# COMPACT_ATOMS: atom_id res chain seq x y z
N MET A 1 32.52 8.73 0.42
CA MET A 1 31.30 8.13 0.96
C MET A 1 31.16 6.66 0.55
N THR A 2 30.85 5.77 1.48
CA THR A 2 30.44 4.38 1.24
C THR A 2 28.99 4.33 0.71
N LEU A 3 28.53 3.17 0.23
CA LEU A 3 27.14 3.02 -0.26
C LEU A 3 26.13 3.29 0.86
N ARG A 4 26.41 2.78 2.06
CA ARG A 4 25.61 3.04 3.27
C ARG A 4 25.51 4.53 3.59
N GLU A 5 26.62 5.28 3.49
CA GLU A 5 26.60 6.72 3.76
C GLU A 5 25.75 7.48 2.75
N VAL A 6 25.83 7.12 1.46
CA VAL A 6 24.99 7.72 0.40
C VAL A 6 23.52 7.37 0.61
N ALA A 7 23.21 6.11 0.90
CA ALA A 7 21.85 5.63 1.17
C ALA A 7 21.23 6.33 2.38
N ASN A 8 21.95 6.43 3.50
CA ASN A 8 21.52 7.16 4.69
C ASN A 8 21.29 8.65 4.41
N THR A 9 22.13 9.27 3.57
CA THR A 9 21.99 10.69 3.19
C THR A 9 20.69 10.90 2.42
N LEU A 10 20.45 10.11 1.36
CA LEU A 10 19.23 10.18 0.57
C LEU A 10 17.98 9.85 1.41
N TRP A 11 18.07 8.87 2.30
CA TRP A 11 16.98 8.53 3.21
C TRP A 11 16.65 9.69 4.15
N GLY A 12 17.67 10.32 4.75
CA GLY A 12 17.52 11.49 5.60
C GLY A 12 16.88 12.67 4.86
N MET A 13 17.35 12.96 3.65
CA MET A 13 16.77 13.98 2.77
C MET A 13 15.29 13.70 2.47
N GLY A 14 14.94 12.45 2.16
CA GLY A 14 13.56 12.03 1.96
C GLY A 14 12.68 12.18 3.20
N LYS A 15 13.22 11.87 4.40
CA LYS A 15 12.50 11.99 5.67
C LYS A 15 12.14 13.43 6.01
N ILE A 16 13.04 14.36 5.74
CA ILE A 16 12.79 15.81 5.97
C ILE A 16 12.10 16.49 4.78
N LYS A 17 11.72 15.73 3.74
CA LYS A 17 11.12 16.24 2.49
C LYS A 17 11.96 17.35 1.87
N PHE A 18 13.27 17.12 1.79
CA PHE A 18 14.21 18.11 1.27
C PHE A 18 13.86 18.49 -0.18
N GLU A 19 13.68 19.78 -0.43
CA GLU A 19 13.36 20.32 -1.75
C GLU A 19 14.64 20.68 -2.50
N LEU A 20 15.36 19.65 -2.98
CA LEU A 20 16.65 19.83 -3.65
C LEU A 20 16.57 20.81 -4.84
N ALA A 21 15.47 20.79 -5.59
CA ALA A 21 15.23 21.71 -6.70
C ALA A 21 15.19 23.20 -6.29
N SER A 22 14.83 23.51 -5.04
CA SER A 22 14.80 24.89 -4.53
C SER A 22 16.19 25.40 -4.11
N VAL A 23 17.09 24.48 -3.77
CA VAL A 23 18.44 24.77 -3.26
C VAL A 23 19.47 24.78 -4.40
N GLU A 24 19.19 24.08 -5.50
CA GLU A 24 20.07 24.00 -6.68
C GLU A 24 19.43 24.61 -7.96
N PRO A 25 19.08 25.91 -7.97
CA PRO A 25 18.35 26.51 -9.10
C PRO A 25 19.20 26.73 -10.37
N VAL A 26 20.54 26.72 -10.28
CA VAL A 26 21.45 27.08 -11.40
C VAL A 26 22.47 25.97 -11.75
N GLY A 27 22.34 24.77 -11.15
CA GLY A 27 23.18 23.62 -11.50
C GLY A 27 23.07 22.48 -10.49
N SER A 28 22.98 21.25 -10.99
CA SER A 28 22.75 20.03 -10.21
C SER A 28 24.03 19.48 -9.57
N PHE A 29 24.77 20.26 -8.79
CA PHE A 29 26.07 19.83 -8.27
C PHE A 29 25.93 18.68 -7.27
N LEU A 30 25.12 18.84 -6.23
CA LEU A 30 24.87 17.77 -5.25
C LEU A 30 24.09 16.62 -5.88
N ALA A 31 23.07 16.91 -6.69
CA ALA A 31 22.27 15.85 -7.31
C ALA A 31 23.13 14.97 -8.23
N LYS A 32 23.98 15.59 -9.06
CA LYS A 32 24.88 14.88 -9.96
C LYS A 32 25.96 14.10 -9.21
N GLU A 33 26.55 14.69 -8.17
CA GLU A 33 27.51 13.99 -7.31
C GLU A 33 26.88 12.77 -6.62
N LEU A 34 25.63 12.89 -6.14
CA LEU A 34 24.89 11.76 -5.58
C LEU A 34 24.62 10.68 -6.63
N GLU A 35 24.14 11.06 -7.81
CA GLU A 35 23.90 10.14 -8.93
C GLU A 35 25.17 9.39 -9.35
N ASP A 36 26.26 10.11 -9.59
CA ASP A 36 27.55 9.55 -9.99
C ASP A 36 28.11 8.63 -8.89
N ARG A 37 27.93 9.02 -7.62
CA ARG A 37 28.36 8.20 -6.49
C ARG A 37 27.52 6.93 -6.34
N ILE A 38 26.21 6.99 -6.50
CA ILE A 38 25.32 5.81 -6.52
C ILE A 38 25.78 4.86 -7.62
N MET A 39 26.00 5.40 -8.82
CA MET A 39 26.43 4.60 -9.97
C MET A 39 27.77 3.91 -9.72
N ALA A 40 28.80 4.65 -9.33
CA ALA A 40 30.12 4.09 -9.07
C ALA A 40 30.12 3.01 -7.98
N LEU A 41 29.37 3.23 -6.89
CA LEU A 41 29.33 2.29 -5.76
C LEU A 41 28.49 1.04 -6.05
N THR A 42 27.32 1.20 -6.66
CA THR A 42 26.49 0.04 -7.06
C THR A 42 27.09 -0.75 -8.23
N GLU A 43 28.01 -0.13 -8.98
CA GLU A 43 28.88 -0.81 -9.94
C GLU A 43 29.93 -1.69 -9.31
N ARG A 44 30.68 -1.13 -8.37
CA ARG A 44 31.76 -1.84 -7.72
C ARG A 44 31.26 -2.92 -6.75
N ASP A 45 30.27 -2.59 -5.94
CA ASP A 45 29.94 -3.37 -4.74
C ASP A 45 28.60 -4.14 -4.88
N GLY A 46 27.74 -3.73 -5.80
CA GLY A 46 26.34 -4.20 -5.90
C GLY A 46 25.46 -3.70 -4.75
N LEU A 47 24.23 -4.22 -4.67
CA LEU A 47 23.25 -3.95 -3.61
C LEU A 47 23.12 -5.19 -2.71
N LYS A 48 24.21 -5.57 -2.05
CA LYS A 48 24.28 -6.78 -1.21
C LYS A 48 23.49 -6.63 0.09
N ASP A 49 23.57 -5.47 0.74
CA ASP A 49 22.74 -5.18 1.90
C ASP A 49 21.41 -4.59 1.43
N PRO A 50 20.28 -5.29 1.66
CA PRO A 50 18.98 -4.85 1.15
C PRO A 50 18.54 -3.50 1.74
N ARG A 51 19.08 -3.11 2.91
CA ARG A 51 18.80 -1.81 3.53
C ARG A 51 19.35 -0.65 2.72
N ASP A 52 20.46 -0.83 2.01
CA ASP A 52 21.02 0.20 1.14
C ASP A 52 20.03 0.50 0.01
N ALA A 53 19.46 -0.54 -0.60
CA ALA A 53 18.44 -0.38 -1.64
C ALA A 53 17.15 0.24 -1.09
N GLU A 54 16.64 -0.23 0.06
CA GLU A 54 15.47 0.34 0.73
C GLU A 54 15.61 1.86 0.87
N GLN A 55 16.74 2.29 1.43
CA GLN A 55 17.02 3.69 1.73
C GLN A 55 17.24 4.54 0.48
N LEU A 56 17.95 4.02 -0.53
CA LEU A 56 18.13 4.70 -1.82
C LEU A 56 16.78 4.94 -2.49
N TRP A 57 15.97 3.90 -2.68
CA TRP A 57 14.66 4.01 -3.31
C TRP A 57 13.69 4.87 -2.49
N TYR A 58 13.79 4.84 -1.16
CA TYR A 58 13.05 5.76 -0.30
C TYR A 58 13.41 7.22 -0.59
N GLY A 59 14.71 7.55 -0.56
CA GLY A 59 15.17 8.92 -0.81
C GLY A 59 14.81 9.42 -2.22
N LEU A 60 15.11 8.62 -3.24
CA LEU A 60 14.83 8.96 -4.64
C LEU A 60 13.33 9.22 -4.90
N SER A 61 12.45 8.53 -4.18
CA SER A 61 11.00 8.70 -4.32
C SER A 61 10.39 9.83 -3.47
N HIS A 62 11.12 10.39 -2.51
CA HIS A 62 10.61 11.38 -1.56
C HIS A 62 11.31 12.74 -1.61
N VAL A 63 12.52 12.81 -2.17
CA VAL A 63 13.19 14.07 -2.47
C VAL A 63 12.53 14.69 -3.69
N SER A 64 12.11 15.96 -3.57
CA SER A 64 11.51 16.71 -4.68
C SER A 64 12.59 17.13 -5.69
N TYR A 65 12.94 16.20 -6.57
CA TYR A 65 13.94 16.38 -7.63
C TYR A 65 13.63 15.48 -8.83
N THR A 66 14.06 15.90 -10.03
CA THR A 66 13.96 15.09 -11.25
C THR A 66 15.28 14.38 -11.47
N TRP A 67 15.39 13.16 -10.94
CA TRP A 67 16.57 12.30 -11.07
C TRP A 67 16.80 11.87 -12.53
N ASP A 68 18.07 11.70 -12.88
CA ASP A 68 18.45 11.22 -14.20
C ASP A 68 17.86 9.83 -14.51
N SER A 69 17.20 9.73 -15.66
CA SER A 69 16.49 8.50 -16.07
C SER A 69 17.43 7.32 -16.29
N ALA A 70 18.64 7.54 -16.80
CA ALA A 70 19.62 6.48 -17.03
C ALA A 70 20.16 5.93 -15.71
N VAL A 71 20.37 6.81 -14.72
CA VAL A 71 20.73 6.43 -13.34
C VAL A 71 19.63 5.54 -12.74
N LEU A 72 18.36 5.97 -12.83
CA LEU A 72 17.23 5.19 -12.30
C LEU A 72 17.09 3.83 -12.99
N HIS A 73 17.24 3.76 -14.31
CA HIS A 73 17.19 2.50 -15.06
C HIS A 73 18.35 1.56 -14.71
N SER A 74 19.55 2.09 -14.52
CA SER A 74 20.71 1.29 -14.13
C SER A 74 20.56 0.79 -12.68
N LEU A 75 20.16 1.66 -11.75
CA LEU A 75 19.90 1.28 -10.37
C LEU A 75 18.80 0.22 -10.26
N LEU A 76 17.71 0.36 -11.03
CA LEU A 76 16.66 -0.66 -11.12
C LEU A 76 17.24 -1.99 -11.58
N SER A 77 17.99 -2.02 -12.67
CA SER A 77 18.57 -3.26 -13.20
C SER A 77 19.47 -3.96 -12.17
N ARG A 78 20.28 -3.20 -11.43
CA ARG A 78 21.12 -3.71 -10.35
C ARG A 78 20.29 -4.21 -9.16
N THR A 79 19.27 -3.45 -8.77
CA THR A 79 18.33 -3.82 -7.70
C THR A 79 17.69 -5.17 -8.01
N LEU A 80 17.15 -5.34 -9.22
CA LEU A 80 16.46 -6.57 -9.61
C LEU A 80 17.39 -7.79 -9.68
N ARG A 81 18.65 -7.58 -10.09
CA ARG A 81 19.66 -8.64 -10.10
C ARG A 81 19.98 -9.14 -8.69
N ASP A 82 20.12 -8.23 -7.74
CA ASP A 82 20.63 -8.56 -6.41
C ASP A 82 19.47 -8.98 -5.46
N MET A 83 18.25 -8.46 -5.66
CA MET A 83 17.11 -8.67 -4.76
C MET A 83 16.64 -10.12 -4.62
N GLY A 84 16.93 -10.98 -5.61
CA GLY A 84 16.58 -12.39 -5.54
C GLY A 84 17.30 -13.15 -4.41
N SER A 85 18.38 -12.59 -3.87
CA SER A 85 19.15 -13.15 -2.76
C SER A 85 18.87 -12.49 -1.40
N TRP A 86 17.94 -11.54 -1.34
CA TRP A 86 17.64 -10.84 -0.09
C TRP A 86 16.69 -11.64 0.78
N ASP A 87 17.12 -11.94 2.02
CA ASP A 87 16.27 -12.60 3.01
C ASP A 87 15.51 -11.60 3.92
N ASP A 88 15.88 -10.31 3.92
CA ASP A 88 15.18 -9.29 4.72
C ASP A 88 13.87 -8.85 4.06
N LEU A 89 12.74 -9.44 4.49
CA LEU A 89 11.41 -9.17 3.95
C LEU A 89 11.06 -7.68 4.01
N LYS A 90 11.41 -6.99 5.10
CA LYS A 90 11.08 -5.57 5.28
C LYS A 90 11.72 -4.73 4.18
N SER A 91 13.03 -4.83 4.00
CA SER A 91 13.76 -4.06 2.99
C SER A 91 13.30 -4.43 1.58
N LEU A 92 13.05 -5.72 1.32
CA LEU A 92 12.55 -6.19 0.04
C LEU A 92 11.19 -5.56 -0.30
N THR A 93 10.23 -5.67 0.61
CA THR A 93 8.86 -5.16 0.40
C THR A 93 8.82 -3.64 0.31
N GLN A 94 9.58 -2.93 1.15
CA GLN A 94 9.68 -1.48 1.05
C GLN A 94 10.36 -1.02 -0.24
N THR A 95 11.41 -1.70 -0.69
CA THR A 95 12.05 -1.41 -1.98
C THR A 95 11.05 -1.58 -3.14
N CYS A 96 10.30 -2.68 -3.16
CA CYS A 96 9.27 -2.92 -4.17
C CYS A 96 8.16 -1.86 -4.14
N GLU A 97 7.72 -1.45 -2.94
CA GLU A 97 6.73 -0.39 -2.77
C GLU A 97 7.23 0.95 -3.34
N ARG A 98 8.50 1.30 -3.11
CA ARG A 98 9.09 2.54 -3.65
C ARG A 98 9.23 2.51 -5.17
N ILE A 99 9.67 1.38 -5.74
CA ILE A 99 9.68 1.17 -7.20
C ILE A 99 8.25 1.29 -7.77
N THR A 100 7.25 0.74 -7.06
CA THR A 100 5.84 0.83 -7.45
C THR A 100 5.36 2.28 -7.49
N LEU A 101 5.62 3.06 -6.44
CA LEU A 101 5.25 4.47 -6.38
C LEU A 101 5.91 5.31 -7.48
N MET A 102 7.18 5.04 -7.78
CA MET A 102 7.88 5.73 -8.88
C MET A 102 7.32 5.34 -10.25
N THR A 103 6.84 4.09 -10.40
CA THR A 103 6.15 3.64 -11.61
C THR A 103 4.80 4.32 -11.78
N GLU A 104 3.98 4.41 -10.72
CA GLU A 104 2.69 5.12 -10.74
C GLU A 104 2.84 6.61 -11.08
N ARG A 105 3.95 7.23 -10.65
CA ARG A 105 4.28 8.63 -10.96
C ARG A 105 4.89 8.80 -12.36
N ASN A 106 4.98 7.74 -13.17
CA ASN A 106 5.61 7.73 -14.49
C ASN A 106 7.10 8.16 -14.49
N ILE A 107 7.79 8.02 -13.36
CA ILE A 107 9.22 8.33 -13.25
C ILE A 107 10.05 7.19 -13.84
N ILE A 108 9.64 5.94 -13.59
CA ILE A 108 10.24 4.74 -14.18
C ILE A 108 9.17 3.91 -14.88
N LYS A 109 9.57 3.12 -15.88
CA LYS A 109 8.69 2.16 -16.57
C LYS A 109 9.26 0.75 -16.41
N LEU A 110 8.41 -0.19 -15.98
CA LEU A 110 8.80 -1.59 -15.83
C LEU A 110 8.36 -2.43 -17.03
N HIS A 111 9.32 -3.14 -17.60
CA HIS A 111 9.08 -4.21 -18.57
C HIS A 111 8.52 -5.45 -17.90
N GLN A 112 7.92 -6.34 -18.69
CA GLN A 112 7.31 -7.57 -18.20
C GLN A 112 8.33 -8.47 -17.46
N THR A 113 9.52 -8.64 -18.01
CA THR A 113 10.61 -9.42 -17.40
C THR A 113 11.05 -8.87 -16.04
N GLN A 114 11.04 -7.55 -15.86
CA GLN A 114 11.37 -6.91 -14.59
C GLN A 114 10.29 -7.15 -13.53
N ARG A 115 9.00 -7.17 -13.94
CA ARG A 115 7.89 -7.51 -13.04
C ARG A 115 7.95 -8.97 -12.61
N GLU A 116 8.35 -9.87 -13.51
CA GLU A 116 8.58 -11.28 -13.20
C GLU A 116 9.73 -11.48 -12.22
N GLN A 117 10.80 -10.69 -12.31
CA GLN A 117 11.90 -10.70 -11.34
C GLN A 117 11.44 -10.25 -9.95
N ILE A 118 10.67 -9.16 -9.86
CA ILE A 118 10.07 -8.71 -8.58
C ILE A 118 9.15 -9.80 -8.03
N GLN A 119 8.29 -10.38 -8.88
CA GLN A 119 7.39 -11.46 -8.49
C GLN A 119 8.17 -12.67 -7.94
N ALA A 120 9.21 -13.12 -8.62
CA ALA A 120 10.03 -14.24 -8.19
C ALA A 120 10.69 -13.98 -6.83
N ALA A 121 11.25 -12.79 -6.63
CA ALA A 121 11.87 -12.40 -5.35
C ALA A 121 10.85 -12.39 -4.21
N LEU A 122 9.67 -11.80 -4.42
CA LEU A 122 8.59 -11.80 -3.42
C LEU A 122 8.11 -13.21 -3.09
N LEU A 123 7.88 -14.05 -4.11
CA LEU A 123 7.42 -15.43 -3.91
C LEU A 123 8.46 -16.31 -3.21
N ALA A 124 9.75 -16.04 -3.39
CA ALA A 124 10.83 -16.73 -2.68
C ALA A 124 10.93 -16.29 -1.21
N ALA A 125 10.67 -15.02 -0.90
CA ALA A 125 10.79 -14.46 0.45
C ALA A 125 9.57 -14.76 1.34
N ILE A 126 8.35 -14.70 0.78
CA ILE A 126 7.10 -14.89 1.55
C ILE A 126 7.09 -16.17 2.41
N PRO A 127 7.40 -17.37 1.90
CA PRO A 127 7.30 -18.59 2.71
C PRO A 127 8.36 -18.72 3.80
N LYS A 128 9.42 -17.91 3.77
CA LYS A 128 10.52 -17.95 4.76
C LYS A 128 10.33 -16.97 5.91
N ALA A 129 9.47 -15.97 5.74
CA ALA A 129 9.36 -14.86 6.68
C ALA A 129 8.48 -15.21 7.89
N ASP A 130 8.72 -14.50 9.00
CA ASP A 130 7.89 -14.62 10.19
C ASP A 130 6.44 -14.20 9.90
N PRO A 131 5.42 -14.93 10.38
CA PRO A 131 4.01 -14.58 10.16
C PRO A 131 3.61 -13.18 10.64
N GLY A 132 4.21 -12.67 11.72
CA GLY A 132 3.98 -11.32 12.23
C GLY A 132 4.55 -10.26 11.31
N ASP A 133 5.78 -10.46 10.81
CA ASP A 133 6.40 -9.56 9.83
C ASP A 133 5.63 -9.54 8.51
N LEU A 134 5.17 -10.71 8.04
CA LEU A 134 4.30 -10.83 6.88
C LEU A 134 3.00 -10.05 7.09
N ALA A 135 2.34 -10.21 8.24
CA ALA A 135 1.11 -9.52 8.57
C ALA A 135 1.28 -7.99 8.54
N MET A 136 2.44 -7.47 8.93
CA MET A 136 2.78 -6.04 8.82
C MET A 136 3.07 -5.60 7.39
N ALA A 137 3.68 -6.46 6.57
CA ALA A 137 4.05 -6.16 5.19
C ALA A 137 2.93 -6.37 4.16
N VAL A 138 1.83 -7.06 4.51
CA VAL A 138 0.75 -7.41 3.56
C VAL A 138 0.22 -6.20 2.80
N GLU A 139 -0.01 -5.06 3.44
CA GLU A 139 -0.57 -3.88 2.74
C GLU A 139 0.35 -3.43 1.60
N SER A 140 1.64 -3.25 1.86
CA SER A 140 2.64 -2.90 0.85
C SER A 140 2.79 -3.98 -0.22
N LEU A 141 2.73 -5.27 0.16
CA LEU A 141 2.78 -6.40 -0.78
C LEU A 141 1.58 -6.41 -1.73
N MET A 142 0.36 -6.26 -1.21
CA MET A 142 -0.85 -6.25 -2.03
C MET A 142 -0.91 -5.01 -2.93
N PHE A 143 -0.49 -3.85 -2.41
CA PHE A 143 -0.34 -2.63 -3.19
C PHE A 143 0.62 -2.84 -4.36
N THR A 144 1.84 -3.32 -4.08
CA THR A 144 2.84 -3.65 -5.10
C THR A 144 2.28 -4.64 -6.13
N ALA A 145 1.66 -5.72 -5.66
CA ALA A 145 1.14 -6.75 -6.54
C ALA A 145 0.09 -6.21 -7.51
N LYS A 146 -0.85 -5.43 -6.98
CA LYS A 146 -1.92 -4.82 -7.78
C LYS A 146 -1.39 -3.82 -8.79
N GLN A 147 -0.54 -2.88 -8.36
CA GLN A 147 -0.11 -1.77 -9.22
C GLN A 147 0.88 -2.21 -10.29
N LEU A 148 1.71 -3.20 -10.00
CA LEU A 148 2.63 -3.76 -10.99
C LEU A 148 1.97 -4.86 -11.85
N GLY A 149 0.75 -5.29 -11.52
CA GLY A 149 0.11 -6.42 -12.20
C GLY A 149 0.83 -7.75 -11.97
N ILE A 150 1.43 -7.92 -10.79
CA ILE A 150 2.09 -9.15 -10.38
C ILE A 150 1.02 -10.15 -9.92
N SER A 151 1.10 -11.38 -10.43
CA SER A 151 0.18 -12.44 -10.06
C SER A 151 0.71 -13.19 -8.84
N LEU A 152 -0.07 -13.21 -7.76
CA LEU A 152 0.22 -14.03 -6.58
C LEU A 152 -0.58 -15.34 -6.66
N PRO A 153 0.06 -16.51 -6.47
CA PRO A 153 -0.65 -17.78 -6.43
C PRO A 153 -1.74 -17.79 -5.34
N PRO A 154 -2.89 -18.47 -5.56
CA PRO A 154 -3.97 -18.52 -4.57
C PRO A 154 -3.52 -18.99 -3.18
N GLY A 155 -2.61 -19.97 -3.12
CA GLY A 155 -2.03 -20.45 -1.86
C GLY A 155 -1.22 -19.38 -1.13
N THR A 156 -0.47 -18.55 -1.85
CA THR A 156 0.27 -17.41 -1.30
C THR A 156 -0.69 -16.36 -0.74
N ILE A 157 -1.75 -16.02 -1.50
CA ILE A 157 -2.76 -15.06 -1.04
C ILE A 157 -3.44 -15.56 0.24
N LYS A 158 -3.81 -16.85 0.28
CA LYS A 158 -4.39 -17.51 1.47
C LYS A 158 -3.44 -17.47 2.67
N HIS A 159 -2.15 -17.73 2.45
CA HIS A 159 -1.15 -17.67 3.51
C HIS A 159 -1.03 -16.26 4.12
N LEU A 160 -0.86 -15.23 3.27
CA LEU A 160 -0.82 -13.83 3.70
C LEU A 160 -2.09 -13.41 4.42
N TYR A 161 -3.24 -13.85 3.91
CA TYR A 161 -4.54 -13.62 4.54
C TYR A 161 -4.60 -14.21 5.95
N ASN A 162 -4.16 -15.46 6.12
CA ASN A 162 -4.14 -16.12 7.42
C ASN A 162 -3.22 -15.38 8.41
N CYS A 163 -2.05 -14.90 7.98
CA CYS A 163 -1.15 -14.10 8.82
C CYS A 163 -1.86 -12.85 9.37
N VAL A 164 -2.60 -12.12 8.53
CA VAL A 164 -3.34 -10.94 8.99
C VAL A 164 -4.53 -11.34 9.87
N LEU A 165 -5.21 -12.44 9.54
CA LEU A 165 -6.35 -12.93 10.30
C LEU A 165 -5.95 -13.40 11.70
N THR A 166 -4.72 -13.84 11.94
CA THR A 166 -4.25 -14.27 13.26
C THR A 166 -3.54 -13.16 14.03
N MET A 167 -3.05 -12.13 13.34
CA MET A 167 -2.34 -11.01 13.96
C MET A 167 -3.17 -10.31 15.06
N PRO A 168 -2.58 -10.02 16.24
CA PRO A 168 -3.23 -9.22 17.29
C PRO A 168 -3.51 -7.79 16.83
N GLN A 169 -4.72 -7.29 17.10
CA GLN A 169 -5.19 -5.98 16.61
C GLN A 169 -4.36 -4.77 17.08
N GLN A 170 -3.65 -4.88 18.22
CA GLN A 170 -2.95 -3.76 18.85
C GLN A 170 -1.49 -3.57 18.38
N GLN A 171 -0.94 -4.48 17.57
CA GLN A 171 0.44 -4.37 17.14
C GLN A 171 0.58 -3.39 15.97
N GLY A 172 1.18 -2.22 16.25
CA GLY A 172 1.86 -1.37 15.26
C GLY A 172 1.01 -0.55 14.28
N ARG A 173 -0.31 -0.71 14.23
CA ARG A 173 -1.17 -0.02 13.24
C ARG A 173 -1.84 1.23 13.83
N GLN A 174 -1.47 2.42 13.35
CA GLN A 174 -2.30 3.60 13.51
C GLN A 174 -3.62 3.38 12.75
N ARG A 175 -4.78 3.63 13.39
CA ARG A 175 -6.13 3.39 12.82
C ARG A 175 -6.37 1.93 12.40
N VAL A 176 -6.28 1.03 13.37
CA VAL A 176 -6.45 -0.44 13.23
C VAL A 176 -7.63 -0.84 12.33
N ALA A 177 -8.80 -0.21 12.48
CA ALA A 177 -10.00 -0.53 11.71
C ALA A 177 -9.81 -0.25 10.21
N THR A 178 -9.32 0.94 9.84
CA THR A 178 -9.07 1.30 8.43
C THR A 178 -8.01 0.39 7.81
N GLY A 179 -6.86 0.19 8.46
CA GLY A 179 -5.78 -0.62 7.90
C GLY A 179 -6.20 -2.08 7.68
N SER A 180 -6.92 -2.65 8.64
CA SER A 180 -7.42 -4.03 8.55
C SER A 180 -8.51 -4.18 7.48
N ALA A 181 -9.44 -3.22 7.39
CA ALA A 181 -10.46 -3.21 6.35
C ALA A 181 -9.86 -3.02 4.94
N SER A 182 -8.91 -2.10 4.78
CA SER A 182 -8.17 -1.88 3.54
C SER A 182 -7.44 -3.16 3.09
N THR A 183 -6.82 -3.86 4.04
CA THR A 183 -6.15 -5.14 3.78
C THR A 183 -7.13 -6.22 3.32
N LEU A 184 -8.25 -6.41 4.04
CA LEU A 184 -9.30 -7.36 3.63
C LEU A 184 -9.84 -7.03 2.23
N TYR A 185 -10.14 -5.76 1.98
CA TYR A 185 -10.60 -5.32 0.67
C TYR A 185 -9.57 -5.62 -0.44
N SER A 186 -8.29 -5.42 -0.16
CA SER A 186 -7.21 -5.73 -1.10
C SER A 186 -7.18 -7.22 -1.47
N PHE A 187 -7.33 -8.12 -0.49
CA PHE A 187 -7.47 -9.56 -0.76
C PHE A 187 -8.67 -9.86 -1.66
N THR A 188 -9.83 -9.26 -1.38
CA THR A 188 -11.02 -9.45 -2.24
C THR A 188 -10.83 -8.93 -3.66
N SER A 189 -10.11 -7.82 -3.82
CA SER A 189 -9.80 -7.23 -5.12
C SER A 189 -8.81 -8.06 -5.94
N LEU A 190 -7.99 -8.88 -5.29
CA LEU A 190 -7.09 -9.85 -5.91
C LEU A 190 -7.76 -11.22 -6.12
N GLY A 191 -9.07 -11.32 -5.89
CA GLY A 191 -9.87 -12.51 -6.19
C GLY A 191 -10.03 -13.48 -5.01
N TYR A 192 -9.41 -13.24 -3.85
CA TYR A 192 -9.63 -14.08 -2.68
C TYR A 192 -11.01 -13.81 -2.07
N GLN A 193 -11.79 -14.87 -1.82
CA GLN A 193 -13.09 -14.77 -1.17
C GLN A 193 -13.05 -15.57 0.14
N PRO A 194 -13.19 -14.91 1.30
CA PRO A 194 -13.22 -15.60 2.57
C PRO A 194 -14.35 -16.63 2.69
N THR A 195 -14.13 -17.65 3.52
CA THR A 195 -15.19 -18.58 3.94
C THR A 195 -16.16 -17.89 4.92
N LEU A 196 -17.32 -18.51 5.18
CA LEU A 196 -18.28 -17.99 6.15
C LEU A 196 -17.66 -17.85 7.56
N GLU A 197 -16.90 -18.86 7.99
CA GLU A 197 -16.23 -18.88 9.30
C GLU A 197 -15.23 -17.73 9.42
N GLU A 198 -14.43 -17.50 8.38
CA GLU A 198 -13.48 -16.39 8.36
C GLU A 198 -14.19 -15.04 8.35
N MET A 199 -15.33 -14.93 7.66
CA MET A 199 -16.13 -13.71 7.66
C MET A 199 -16.69 -13.38 9.04
N VAL A 200 -17.08 -14.37 9.85
CA VAL A 200 -17.50 -14.14 11.24
C VAL A 200 -16.37 -13.50 12.04
N VAL A 201 -15.13 -14.00 11.90
CA VAL A 201 -13.96 -13.43 12.57
C VAL A 201 -13.69 -12.00 12.09
N TRP A 202 -13.75 -11.75 10.78
CA TRP A 202 -13.57 -10.40 10.23
C TRP A 202 -14.66 -9.43 10.66
N GLU A 203 -15.92 -9.85 10.68
CA GLU A 203 -17.02 -9.01 11.16
C GLU A 203 -16.77 -8.59 12.60
N GLN A 204 -16.50 -9.54 13.50
CA GLN A 204 -16.22 -9.26 14.90
C GLN A 204 -15.03 -8.30 15.05
N ARG A 205 -13.94 -8.57 14.33
CA ARG A 205 -12.71 -7.76 14.37
C ARG A 205 -12.93 -6.33 13.87
N LEU A 206 -13.59 -6.17 12.72
CA LEU A 206 -13.75 -4.87 12.06
C LEU A 206 -14.84 -4.05 12.74
N LEU A 207 -16.00 -4.63 13.07
CA LEU A 207 -17.06 -3.89 13.74
C LEU A 207 -16.71 -3.57 15.19
N GLY A 208 -16.01 -4.46 15.89
CA GLY A 208 -15.55 -4.26 17.26
C GLY A 208 -14.46 -3.19 17.41
N SER A 209 -13.71 -2.91 16.34
CA SER A 209 -12.67 -1.86 16.32
C SER A 209 -13.18 -0.48 15.90
N LEU A 210 -14.46 -0.36 15.52
CA LEU A 210 -15.03 0.94 15.16
C LEU A 210 -15.23 1.82 16.40
N PRO A 211 -14.86 3.11 16.33
CA PRO A 211 -15.04 4.04 17.44
C PRO A 211 -16.54 4.20 17.78
N GLN A 212 -16.84 4.25 19.08
CA GLN A 212 -18.19 4.44 19.60
C GLN A 212 -18.69 5.89 19.45
N GLN A 213 -17.78 6.86 19.39
CA GLN A 213 -18.10 8.28 19.23
C GLN A 213 -18.07 8.69 17.75
N GLY A 214 -18.99 9.60 17.39
CA GLY A 214 -19.12 10.15 16.03
C GLY A 214 -17.99 11.10 15.64
N GLY A 215 -17.82 11.35 14.35
CA GLY A 215 -16.83 12.29 13.80
C GLY A 215 -16.31 11.89 12.42
N ALA A 216 -15.56 12.78 11.76
CA ALA A 216 -15.02 12.54 10.41
C ALA A 216 -14.06 11.32 10.36
N SER A 217 -13.23 11.14 11.39
CA SER A 217 -12.37 9.96 11.52
C SER A 217 -13.21 8.68 11.58
N SER A 218 -14.24 8.66 12.42
CA SER A 218 -15.21 7.56 12.55
C SER A 218 -15.93 7.25 11.24
N GLN A 219 -16.34 8.26 10.46
CA GLN A 219 -16.96 8.07 9.14
C GLN A 219 -16.00 7.40 8.13
N SER A 220 -14.72 7.79 8.15
CA SER A 220 -13.72 7.16 7.29
C SER A 220 -13.50 5.70 7.65
N ASP A 221 -13.35 5.37 8.93
CA ASP A 221 -13.18 3.99 9.39
C ASP A 221 -14.42 3.14 9.03
N GLN A 222 -15.62 3.66 9.29
CA GLN A 222 -16.86 2.97 8.92
C GLN A 222 -16.98 2.72 7.41
N SER A 223 -16.64 3.71 6.57
CA SER A 223 -16.70 3.55 5.11
C SER A 223 -15.78 2.44 4.59
N TRP A 224 -14.59 2.28 5.19
CA TRP A 224 -13.66 1.22 4.84
C TRP A 224 -14.16 -0.14 5.32
N VAL A 225 -14.61 -0.24 6.57
CA VAL A 225 -15.15 -1.48 7.13
C VAL A 225 -16.33 -2.00 6.30
N PHE A 226 -17.28 -1.13 5.96
CA PHE A 226 -18.43 -1.54 5.14
C PHE A 226 -18.03 -1.91 3.71
N LEU A 227 -17.09 -1.19 3.09
CA LEU A 227 -16.58 -1.59 1.78
C LEU A 227 -15.95 -2.98 1.82
N ALA A 228 -15.09 -3.24 2.80
CA ALA A 228 -14.38 -4.51 2.94
C ALA A 228 -15.36 -5.67 3.12
N LEU A 229 -16.26 -5.57 4.11
CA LEU A 229 -17.24 -6.62 4.38
C LEU A 229 -18.20 -6.84 3.20
N SER A 230 -18.63 -5.76 2.53
CA SER A 230 -19.56 -5.87 1.40
C SER A 230 -18.94 -6.38 0.11
N SER A 231 -17.61 -6.43 0.03
CA SER A 231 -16.90 -6.98 -1.12
C SER A 231 -16.72 -8.51 -1.03
N CYS A 232 -17.07 -9.11 0.11
CA CYS A 232 -17.06 -10.55 0.32
C CYS A 232 -18.39 -11.17 -0.12
N ARG A 233 -18.38 -11.95 -1.20
CA ARG A 233 -19.59 -12.51 -1.84
C ARG A 233 -20.38 -13.45 -0.93
N ASN A 234 -19.69 -14.17 -0.06
CA ASN A 234 -20.30 -15.14 0.84
C ASN A 234 -20.88 -14.49 2.11
N TYR A 235 -20.73 -13.18 2.29
CA TYR A 235 -21.15 -12.50 3.50
C TYR A 235 -22.49 -11.77 3.32
N MET A 236 -23.48 -12.18 4.12
CA MET A 236 -24.75 -11.46 4.25
C MET A 236 -24.78 -10.74 5.61
N PRO A 237 -24.82 -9.40 5.64
CA PRO A 237 -24.80 -8.65 6.90
C PRO A 237 -26.13 -8.82 7.65
N ALA A 238 -26.05 -8.85 8.98
CA ALA A 238 -27.23 -8.77 9.84
C ALA A 238 -28.02 -7.45 9.60
N PRO A 239 -29.35 -7.42 9.83
CA PRO A 239 -30.16 -6.22 9.60
C PRO A 239 -29.64 -4.96 10.32
N LYS A 240 -29.11 -5.12 11.54
CA LYS A 240 -28.50 -4.03 12.33
C LYS A 240 -27.27 -3.44 11.65
N VAL A 241 -26.46 -4.26 10.97
CA VAL A 241 -25.27 -3.82 10.23
C VAL A 241 -25.69 -3.04 8.98
N LYS A 242 -26.71 -3.53 8.24
CA LYS A 242 -27.29 -2.77 7.11
C LYS A 242 -27.87 -1.43 7.56
N ALA A 243 -28.57 -1.40 8.69
CA ALA A 243 -29.12 -0.16 9.26
C ALA A 243 -28.00 0.85 9.62
N ARG A 244 -26.87 0.38 10.16
CA ARG A 244 -25.70 1.24 10.43
C ARG A 244 -25.08 1.81 9.14
N LEU A 245 -24.97 1.00 8.09
CA LEU A 245 -24.52 1.50 6.77
C LEU A 245 -25.50 2.53 6.19
N LYS A 246 -26.81 2.30 6.31
CA LYS A 246 -27.83 3.27 5.90
C LYS A 246 -27.69 4.59 6.65
N ALA A 247 -27.56 4.53 7.98
CA ALA A 247 -27.36 5.73 8.81
C ALA A 247 -26.08 6.49 8.43
N LEU A 248 -24.99 5.78 8.12
CA LEU A 248 -23.78 6.40 7.58
C LEU A 248 -24.09 7.13 6.27
N ALA A 249 -24.66 6.44 5.27
CA ALA A 249 -24.94 7.01 3.96
C ALA A 249 -25.82 8.27 4.02
N GLU A 250 -26.87 8.23 4.84
CA GLU A 250 -27.82 9.33 5.02
C GLU A 250 -27.22 10.49 5.82
N GLY A 251 -26.34 10.22 6.79
CA GLY A 251 -25.70 11.21 7.68
C GLY A 251 -24.38 11.81 7.19
N LEU A 252 -23.86 11.42 6.01
CA LEU A 252 -22.64 12.01 5.46
C LEU A 252 -22.85 13.49 5.05
N PRO A 253 -22.00 14.44 5.48
CA PRO A 253 -22.14 15.85 5.10
C PRO A 253 -21.77 16.07 3.63
N GLN A 254 -22.33 17.12 3.01
CA GLN A 254 -22.09 17.42 1.59
C GLN A 254 -20.59 17.61 1.24
N GLY A 255 -19.80 18.15 2.17
CA GLY A 255 -18.36 18.37 2.01
C GLY A 255 -17.45 17.19 2.38
N CYS A 256 -17.99 15.99 2.65
CA CYS A 256 -17.14 14.85 3.01
C CYS A 256 -16.25 14.39 1.85
N SER A 257 -15.11 13.78 2.20
CA SER A 257 -14.12 13.39 1.20
C SER A 257 -14.72 12.43 0.14
N PRO A 258 -14.35 12.57 -1.14
CA PRO A 258 -14.89 11.74 -2.22
C PRO A 258 -14.68 10.23 -1.98
N GLY A 259 -13.56 9.88 -1.34
CA GLY A 259 -13.26 8.50 -0.98
C GLY A 259 -14.30 7.91 -0.03
N ILE A 260 -14.74 8.66 0.99
CA ILE A 260 -15.78 8.18 1.93
C ILE A 260 -17.09 7.94 1.18
N ARG A 261 -17.52 8.89 0.34
CA ARG A 261 -18.77 8.78 -0.43
C ARG A 261 -18.77 7.58 -1.37
N THR A 262 -17.68 7.42 -2.13
CA THR A 262 -17.51 6.32 -3.10
C THR A 262 -17.57 4.96 -2.40
N ARG A 263 -16.83 4.79 -1.29
CA ARG A 263 -16.80 3.54 -0.54
C ARG A 263 -18.16 3.19 0.07
N THR A 264 -18.82 4.18 0.69
CA THR A 264 -20.15 4.00 1.27
C THR A 264 -21.18 3.64 0.21
N LEU A 265 -21.18 4.32 -0.94
CA LEU A 265 -22.09 4.04 -2.05
C LEU A 265 -21.88 2.62 -2.62
N LEU A 266 -20.63 2.21 -2.81
CA LEU A 266 -20.31 0.85 -3.27
C LEU A 266 -20.81 -0.20 -2.29
N ALA A 267 -20.57 0.00 -0.99
CA ALA A 267 -21.06 -0.92 0.04
C ALA A 267 -22.59 -1.02 0.04
N CYS A 268 -23.27 0.11 -0.13
CA CYS A 268 -24.72 0.15 -0.25
C CYS A 268 -25.22 -0.63 -1.47
N LYS A 269 -24.58 -0.45 -2.63
CA LYS A 269 -24.92 -1.16 -3.88
C LYS A 269 -24.73 -2.67 -3.71
N ASN A 270 -23.62 -3.10 -3.14
CA ASN A 270 -23.31 -4.52 -2.90
C ASN A 270 -24.33 -5.22 -1.99
N TRP A 271 -24.89 -4.51 -1.01
CA TRP A 271 -25.86 -5.08 -0.06
C TRP A 271 -27.32 -4.73 -0.32
N GLY A 272 -27.61 -4.03 -1.42
CA GLY A 272 -28.95 -3.59 -1.79
C GLY A 272 -29.59 -2.68 -0.73
N VAL A 273 -28.81 -1.77 -0.12
CA VAL A 273 -29.33 -0.83 0.86
C VAL A 273 -30.08 0.30 0.16
N THR A 274 -31.34 0.50 0.54
CA THR A 274 -32.18 1.61 0.05
C THR A 274 -32.13 2.79 1.03
N PHE A 275 -32.01 4.01 0.48
CA PHE A 275 -31.97 5.27 1.23
C PHE A 275 -33.01 6.26 0.70
N VAL A 276 -33.26 7.30 1.49
CA VAL A 276 -34.16 8.40 1.11
C VAL A 276 -33.72 9.08 -0.20
N SER A 277 -34.69 9.70 -0.88
CA SER A 277 -34.48 10.38 -2.17
C SER A 277 -33.35 11.42 -2.10
N GLY A 278 -32.56 11.53 -3.17
CA GLY A 278 -31.43 12.48 -3.28
C GLY A 278 -30.13 12.05 -2.58
N VAL A 279 -30.11 11.00 -1.76
CA VAL A 279 -28.88 10.51 -1.11
C VAL A 279 -27.94 9.86 -2.13
N ALA A 280 -28.48 9.07 -3.06
CA ALA A 280 -27.68 8.43 -4.12
C ALA A 280 -26.91 9.49 -4.92
N GLU A 281 -27.62 10.50 -5.42
CA GLU A 281 -27.10 11.60 -6.22
C GLU A 281 -26.04 12.39 -5.46
N ARG A 282 -26.26 12.65 -4.16
CA ARG A 282 -25.27 13.32 -3.29
C ARG A 282 -23.98 12.51 -3.14
N LEU A 283 -24.08 11.18 -3.02
CA LEU A 283 -22.93 10.30 -2.90
C LEU A 283 -22.20 10.14 -4.25
N GLU A 284 -22.92 10.20 -5.37
CA GLU A 284 -22.38 10.15 -6.73
C GLU A 284 -21.75 11.47 -7.18
N GLY A 285 -22.18 12.59 -6.61
CA GLY A 285 -21.73 13.94 -6.96
C GLY A 285 -20.21 14.08 -6.92
N ARG A 286 -19.58 14.29 -8.08
CA ARG A 286 -18.15 14.64 -8.15
C ARG A 286 -17.91 16.00 -7.49
N TYR A 287 -16.69 16.23 -6.99
CA TYR A 287 -16.24 17.57 -6.61
C TYR A 287 -16.62 18.55 -7.73
N LYS A 288 -17.50 19.52 -7.47
CA LYS A 288 -17.41 20.79 -8.17
C LYS A 288 -16.15 21.43 -7.59
N ARG A 289 -15.05 21.38 -8.34
CA ARG A 289 -13.86 22.17 -8.03
C ARG A 289 -14.23 23.65 -8.11
#